data_AF-H6L8R2-F1
#
_entry.id   AF-H6L8R2-F1
#
_cell.length_a   1.000
_cell.length_b   1.000
_cell.length_c   1.000
_cell.angle_alpha   90.00
_cell.angle_beta   90.00
_cell.angle_gamma   90.00
#
_symmetry.space_group_name_H-M   'P 1'
#
loop_
_entity.id
_entity.type
_entity.pdbx_description
1 polymer ?
#
loop_
_entity_poly.entity_id
_entity_poly.type
_entity_poly.pdbx_seq_one_letter_code
_entity_poly.pdbx_strand_id
1 'polypeptide(L)'
;MQVDPEILEAIYTQKDENLLELSQKQPVLLIFLRHFGCTFCKQTMSDLSKVRAEIEGQGILPIIIHMAQEELATKRLSNFKLPDIGHVSDPDLSLYAYFGLKKGTFSQLYGLKVFVGGMKALAEGFSLPSISKEYGNISQMPGVFILEAGEIKLAFIHSFAAERADYLKIIAEYLALEEK
;
A
#
# COMPACT_ATOMS: atom_id res chain seq x y z
N MET A 1 -15.94 -4.86 -6.92
CA MET A 1 -16.69 -4.80 -5.64
C MET A 1 -17.04 -3.34 -5.39
N GLN A 2 -18.33 -3.02 -5.23
CA GLN A 2 -18.74 -1.66 -4.87
C GLN A 2 -18.23 -1.33 -3.47
N VAL A 3 -17.56 -0.19 -3.32
CA VAL A 3 -17.26 0.35 -2.00
C VAL A 3 -18.40 1.28 -1.60
N ASP A 4 -18.80 1.23 -0.33
CA ASP A 4 -19.78 2.16 0.23
C ASP A 4 -19.32 3.61 -0.01
N PRO A 5 -20.10 4.43 -0.74
CA PRO A 5 -19.75 5.82 -1.01
C PRO A 5 -19.52 6.62 0.27
N GLU A 6 -20.29 6.38 1.34
CA GLU A 6 -20.14 7.11 2.61
C GLU A 6 -18.75 6.90 3.23
N ILE A 7 -18.19 5.70 3.05
CA ILE A 7 -16.84 5.37 3.53
C ILE A 7 -15.79 6.10 2.70
N LEU A 8 -15.92 6.11 1.37
CA LEU A 8 -14.95 6.82 0.51
C LEU A 8 -15.02 8.34 0.67
N GLU A 9 -16.20 8.88 0.92
CA GLU A 9 -16.41 10.31 1.20
C GLU A 9 -15.74 10.76 2.49
N ALA A 10 -15.60 9.87 3.47
CA ALA A 10 -14.91 10.16 4.72
C ALA A 10 -13.37 10.08 4.63
N ILE A 11 -12.81 9.62 3.50
CA ILE A 11 -11.37 9.40 3.36
C ILE A 11 -10.72 10.57 2.62
N TYR A 12 -9.75 11.19 3.30
CA TYR A 12 -8.94 12.26 2.77
C TYR A 12 -7.45 11.90 2.81
N THR A 13 -6.72 12.33 1.78
CA THR A 13 -5.26 12.27 1.79
C THR A 13 -4.69 13.32 2.75
N GLN A 14 -3.40 13.24 3.03
CA GLN A 14 -2.65 14.28 3.76
C GLN A 14 -2.70 15.67 3.13
N LYS A 15 -3.20 15.77 1.89
CA LYS A 15 -3.34 17.02 1.13
C LYS A 15 -4.78 17.52 1.09
N ASP A 16 -5.65 16.98 1.94
CA ASP A 16 -7.09 17.25 1.98
C ASP A 16 -7.82 16.90 0.67
N GLU A 17 -7.32 15.90 -0.08
CA GLU A 17 -7.98 15.41 -1.30
C GLU A 17 -8.91 14.23 -0.98
N ASN A 18 -10.17 14.32 -1.40
CA ASN A 18 -11.16 13.29 -1.14
C ASN A 18 -10.96 12.05 -2.03
N LEU A 19 -10.95 10.86 -1.43
CA LEU A 19 -10.65 9.62 -2.15
C LEU A 19 -11.74 9.24 -3.18
N LEU A 20 -13.02 9.46 -2.86
CA LEU A 20 -14.11 9.22 -3.82
C LEU A 20 -13.92 10.10 -5.05
N GLU A 21 -13.73 11.40 -4.86
CA GLU A 21 -13.52 12.34 -5.96
C GLU A 21 -12.28 11.99 -6.81
N LEU A 22 -11.18 11.59 -6.18
CA LEU A 22 -9.99 11.14 -6.88
C LEU A 22 -10.29 9.93 -7.76
N SER A 23 -11.01 8.93 -7.22
CA SER A 23 -11.40 7.74 -7.97
C SER A 23 -12.37 8.00 -9.12
N GLN A 24 -13.16 9.08 -9.06
CA GLN A 24 -14.05 9.51 -10.16
C GLN A 24 -13.27 10.21 -11.28
N LYS A 25 -12.13 10.83 -10.97
CA LYS A 25 -11.29 11.53 -11.96
C LYS A 25 -10.40 10.57 -12.75
N GLN A 26 -9.82 9.59 -12.06
CA GLN A 26 -8.94 8.58 -12.66
C GLN A 26 -8.80 7.35 -11.73
N PRO A 27 -8.30 6.21 -12.25
CA PRO A 27 -8.05 5.04 -11.43
C PRO A 27 -7.01 5.31 -10.34
N VAL A 28 -7.28 4.83 -9.13
CA VAL A 28 -6.43 5.00 -7.95
C VAL A 28 -5.85 3.65 -7.54
N LEU A 29 -4.52 3.57 -7.52
CA LEU A 29 -3.78 2.42 -7.00
C LEU A 29 -3.56 2.60 -5.49
N LEU A 30 -4.38 1.94 -4.69
CA LEU A 30 -4.29 1.92 -3.23
C LEU A 30 -3.24 0.91 -2.78
N ILE A 31 -2.25 1.34 -2.00
CA ILE A 31 -1.13 0.52 -1.53
C ILE A 31 -1.12 0.52 0.00
N PHE A 32 -1.63 -0.55 0.60
CA PHE A 32 -1.70 -0.72 2.04
C PHE A 32 -0.37 -1.26 2.59
N LEU A 33 0.30 -0.46 3.41
CA LEU A 33 1.56 -0.83 4.07
C LEU A 33 1.32 -1.48 5.44
N ARG A 34 2.01 -2.58 5.75
CA ARG A 34 1.93 -3.22 7.08
C ARG A 34 2.46 -2.33 8.22
N HIS A 35 3.66 -1.77 8.10
CA HIS A 35 4.18 -0.73 9.00
C HIS A 35 5.51 -0.18 8.46
N PHE A 36 5.82 1.09 8.76
CA PHE A 36 7.06 1.73 8.26
C PHE A 36 8.35 1.08 8.75
N GLY A 37 8.30 0.37 9.88
CA GLY A 37 9.45 -0.36 10.42
C GLY A 37 9.76 -1.69 9.71
N CYS A 38 8.86 -2.20 8.87
CA CYS A 38 8.97 -3.52 8.26
C CYS A 38 9.98 -3.50 7.12
N THR A 39 10.92 -4.45 7.08
CA THR A 39 11.90 -4.56 5.98
C THR A 39 11.22 -4.70 4.62
N PHE A 40 10.13 -5.46 4.53
CA PHE A 40 9.38 -5.61 3.28
C PHE A 40 8.65 -4.33 2.87
N CYS A 41 8.10 -3.56 3.82
CA CYS A 41 7.52 -2.25 3.49
C CYS A 41 8.57 -1.26 2.99
N LYS A 42 9.81 -1.32 3.49
CA LYS A 42 10.93 -0.52 2.96
C LYS A 42 11.24 -0.89 1.50
N GLN A 43 11.19 -2.18 1.19
CA GLN A 43 11.29 -2.68 -0.19
C GLN A 43 10.13 -2.17 -1.04
N THR A 44 8.88 -2.34 -0.59
CA THR A 44 7.67 -1.84 -1.24
C THR A 44 7.77 -0.36 -1.60
N MET A 45 8.20 0.49 -0.67
CA MET A 45 8.39 1.94 -0.91
C MET A 45 9.55 2.21 -1.89
N SER A 46 10.66 1.46 -1.78
CA SER A 46 11.79 1.61 -2.69
C SER A 46 11.48 1.12 -4.11
N ASP A 47 10.62 0.12 -4.26
CA ASP A 47 10.21 -0.39 -5.57
C ASP A 47 9.22 0.59 -6.20
N LEU A 48 8.24 1.06 -5.42
CA LEU A 48 7.29 2.09 -5.83
C LEU A 48 8.00 3.36 -6.30
N SER A 49 9.03 3.84 -5.60
CA SER A 49 9.75 5.05 -6.01
C SER A 49 10.48 4.92 -7.35
N LYS A 50 10.79 3.70 -7.80
CA LYS A 50 11.40 3.44 -9.12
C LYS A 50 10.37 3.44 -10.24
N VAL A 51 9.16 2.95 -9.99
CA VAL A 51 8.11 2.78 -11.01
C VAL A 51 7.02 3.84 -10.96
N ARG A 52 7.00 4.71 -9.94
CA ARG A 52 5.96 5.74 -9.74
C ARG A 52 5.66 6.54 -11.00
N ALA A 53 6.69 7.05 -11.68
CA ALA A 53 6.50 7.88 -12.87
C ALA A 53 5.86 7.10 -14.03
N GLU A 54 6.12 5.80 -14.13
CA GLU A 54 5.51 4.93 -15.14
C GLU A 54 4.05 4.60 -14.80
N ILE A 55 3.73 4.44 -13.51
CA ILE A 55 2.36 4.29 -13.02
C ILE A 55 1.54 5.55 -13.34
N GLU A 56 2.06 6.71 -12.94
CA GLU A 56 1.41 8.01 -13.18
C GLU A 56 1.30 8.31 -14.68
N GLY A 57 2.31 7.94 -15.47
CA GLY A 57 2.30 8.07 -16.94
C GLY A 57 1.23 7.24 -17.65
N GLN A 58 0.70 6.20 -17.00
CA GLN A 58 -0.45 5.42 -17.46
C GLN A 58 -1.80 5.99 -16.98
N GLY A 59 -1.81 7.17 -16.37
CA GLY A 59 -3.03 7.81 -15.87
C GLY A 59 -3.54 7.25 -14.54
N ILE A 60 -2.74 6.45 -13.83
CA ILE A 60 -3.14 5.83 -12.57
C ILE A 60 -2.51 6.59 -11.40
N LEU A 61 -3.32 6.91 -10.39
CA LEU A 61 -2.88 7.67 -9.21
C LEU A 61 -2.47 6.73 -8.06
N PRO A 62 -1.17 6.63 -7.70
CA PRO A 62 -0.76 5.83 -6.55
C PRO A 62 -1.03 6.57 -5.22
N ILE A 63 -1.73 5.92 -4.30
CA ILE A 63 -1.97 6.39 -2.93
C ILE A 63 -1.55 5.33 -1.92
N ILE A 64 -0.78 5.74 -0.91
CA ILE A 64 -0.33 4.85 0.16
C ILE A 64 -1.29 4.92 1.36
N ILE A 65 -1.74 3.77 1.86
CA ILE A 65 -2.48 3.68 3.12
C ILE A 65 -1.54 3.12 4.20
N HIS A 66 -1.49 3.74 5.39
CA HIS A 66 -0.62 3.33 6.49
C HIS A 66 -1.24 3.57 7.86
N MET A 67 -0.64 3.05 8.92
CA MET A 67 -1.16 3.18 10.30
C MET A 67 -0.45 4.23 11.16
N ALA A 68 0.63 4.82 10.66
CA ALA A 68 1.35 5.85 11.40
C ALA A 68 0.63 7.19 11.34
N GLN A 69 0.95 8.08 12.27
CA GLN A 69 0.53 9.48 12.19
C GLN A 69 1.11 10.14 10.93
N GLU A 70 0.39 11.12 10.41
CA GLU A 70 0.63 11.74 9.11
C GLU A 70 2.02 12.41 9.02
N GLU A 71 2.46 13.09 10.08
CA GLU A 71 3.76 13.77 10.12
C GLU A 71 4.91 12.77 10.08
N LEU A 72 4.75 11.65 10.78
CA LEU A 72 5.73 10.56 10.77
C LEU A 72 5.77 9.91 9.39
N ALA A 73 4.61 9.65 8.78
CA ALA A 73 4.52 9.05 7.45
C ALA A 73 5.16 9.94 6.38
N THR A 74 4.82 11.23 6.36
CA THR A 74 5.42 12.22 5.44
C THR A 74 6.94 12.22 5.54
N LYS A 75 7.49 12.28 6.75
CA LYS A 75 8.95 12.20 6.96
C LYS A 75 9.54 10.89 6.44
N ARG A 76 8.87 9.77 6.65
CA ARG A 76 9.34 8.45 6.24
C ARG A 76 9.31 8.28 4.73
N LEU A 77 8.20 8.64 4.08
CA LEU A 77 8.03 8.57 2.63
C LEU A 77 9.05 9.45 1.91
N SER A 78 9.34 10.63 2.44
CA SER A 78 10.41 11.50 1.92
C SER A 78 11.78 10.81 1.92
N ASN A 79 12.13 10.07 2.98
CA ASN A 79 13.39 9.29 3.03
C ASN A 79 13.46 8.17 1.96
N PHE A 80 12.32 7.74 1.41
CA PHE A 80 12.22 6.76 0.34
C PHE A 80 12.07 7.39 -1.06
N LYS A 81 12.31 8.70 -1.20
CA LYS A 81 12.12 9.47 -2.44
C LYS A 81 10.66 9.52 -2.89
N LEU A 82 9.73 9.54 -1.95
CA LEU A 82 8.30 9.70 -2.18
C LEU A 82 7.72 10.92 -1.43
N PRO A 83 8.34 12.12 -1.49
CA PRO A 83 7.87 13.27 -0.70
C PRO A 83 6.46 13.74 -1.08
N ASP A 84 6.10 13.63 -2.36
CA ASP A 84 4.83 14.18 -2.88
C ASP A 84 3.76 13.11 -3.15
N ILE A 85 3.98 11.86 -2.76
CA ILE A 85 2.98 10.81 -2.97
C ILE A 85 1.75 11.06 -2.08
N GLY A 86 0.55 10.85 -2.61
CA GLY A 86 -0.66 10.87 -1.80
C GLY A 86 -0.63 9.75 -0.76
N HIS A 87 -1.03 10.04 0.47
CA HIS A 87 -1.12 9.02 1.51
C HIS A 87 -2.25 9.30 2.49
N VAL A 88 -2.74 8.24 3.12
CA VAL A 88 -3.85 8.26 4.08
C VAL A 88 -3.40 7.54 5.35
N SER A 89 -3.66 8.20 6.48
CA SER A 89 -3.46 7.66 7.82
C SER A 89 -4.70 6.90 8.29
N ASP A 90 -4.55 5.60 8.54
CA ASP A 90 -5.55 4.69 9.10
C ASP A 90 -5.00 4.01 10.37
N PRO A 91 -4.85 4.76 11.49
CA PRO A 91 -4.30 4.24 12.74
C PRO A 91 -5.24 3.28 13.48
N ASP A 92 -6.55 3.36 13.23
CA ASP A 92 -7.57 2.51 13.86
C ASP A 92 -7.85 1.22 13.07
N LEU A 93 -7.28 1.07 11.87
CA LEU A 93 -7.40 -0.08 10.98
C LEU A 93 -8.80 -0.24 10.38
N SER A 94 -9.62 0.80 10.40
CA SER A 94 -10.97 0.77 9.83
C SER A 94 -10.93 0.49 8.33
N LEU A 95 -10.01 1.12 7.58
CA LEU A 95 -9.84 0.88 6.15
C LEU A 95 -9.23 -0.51 5.90
N TYR A 96 -8.21 -0.91 6.67
CA TYR A 96 -7.67 -2.28 6.55
C TYR A 96 -8.76 -3.34 6.74
N ALA A 97 -9.59 -3.19 7.76
CA ALA A 97 -10.68 -4.12 8.03
C ALA A 97 -11.73 -4.11 6.91
N TYR A 98 -12.10 -2.93 6.42
CA TYR A 98 -13.07 -2.76 5.35
C TYR A 98 -12.62 -3.41 4.03
N PHE A 99 -11.35 -3.22 3.65
CA PHE A 99 -10.75 -3.85 2.48
C PHE A 99 -10.43 -5.35 2.68
N GLY A 100 -10.87 -5.93 3.79
CA GLY A 100 -10.70 -7.35 4.08
C GLY A 100 -9.27 -7.77 4.39
N LEU A 101 -8.36 -6.81 4.64
CA LEU A 101 -6.98 -7.08 5.02
C LEU A 101 -6.96 -7.53 6.48
N LYS A 102 -6.92 -8.85 6.69
CA LYS A 102 -6.86 -9.45 8.03
C LYS A 102 -5.43 -9.42 8.58
N LYS A 103 -5.31 -9.52 9.90
CA LYS A 103 -4.04 -9.80 10.57
C LYS A 103 -3.49 -11.14 10.09
N GLY A 104 -2.21 -11.18 9.73
CA GLY A 104 -1.52 -12.37 9.28
C GLY A 104 -1.37 -13.39 10.40
N THR A 105 -1.46 -14.67 10.06
CA THR A 105 -1.14 -15.77 10.98
C THR A 105 0.37 -15.86 11.21
N PHE A 106 0.81 -16.50 12.31
CA PHE A 106 2.23 -16.59 12.67
C PHE A 106 3.11 -17.18 11.54
N SER A 107 2.59 -18.14 10.77
CA SER A 107 3.29 -18.73 9.62
C SER A 107 3.45 -17.77 8.43
N GLN A 108 2.50 -16.86 8.21
CA GLN A 108 2.57 -15.82 7.17
C GLN A 108 3.53 -14.69 7.53
N LEU A 109 3.77 -14.48 8.83
CA LEU A 109 4.61 -13.39 9.35
C LEU A 109 6.04 -13.82 9.71
N TYR A 110 6.27 -15.10 10.04
CA TYR A 110 7.55 -15.61 10.55
C TYR A 110 7.98 -16.96 9.94
N GLY A 111 7.33 -17.41 8.85
CA GLY A 111 7.69 -18.66 8.18
C GLY A 111 9.03 -18.61 7.43
N LEU A 112 9.51 -19.78 6.98
CA LEU A 112 10.80 -19.93 6.27
C LEU A 112 10.93 -19.01 5.05
N LYS A 113 9.84 -18.80 4.30
CA LYS A 113 9.80 -17.85 3.17
C LYS A 113 10.07 -16.41 3.61
N VAL A 114 9.57 -16.02 4.78
CA VAL A 114 9.79 -14.69 5.36
C VAL A 114 11.24 -14.53 5.83
N PHE A 115 11.82 -15.56 6.45
CA PHE A 115 13.22 -15.55 6.84
C PHE A 115 14.15 -15.40 5.63
N VAL A 116 13.95 -16.21 4.59
CA VAL A 116 14.72 -16.10 3.33
C VAL A 116 14.53 -14.74 2.66
N GLY A 117 13.29 -14.23 2.63
CA GLY A 117 13.01 -12.88 2.15
C GLY A 117 13.76 -11.80 2.93
N GLY A 118 13.82 -11.93 4.26
CA GLY A 118 14.57 -11.02 5.13
C GLY A 118 16.08 -11.05 4.85
N MET A 119 16.67 -12.23 4.62
CA MET A 119 18.07 -12.34 4.23
C MET A 119 18.36 -11.68 2.88
N LYS A 120 17.48 -11.87 1.89
CA LYS A 120 17.60 -11.20 0.59
C LYS A 120 17.51 -9.68 0.73
N ALA A 121 16.56 -9.18 1.51
CA ALA A 121 16.41 -7.75 1.74
C ALA A 121 17.65 -7.13 2.41
N LEU A 122 18.30 -7.85 3.34
CA LEU A 122 19.58 -7.42 3.92
C LEU A 122 20.69 -7.34 2.88
N ALA A 123 20.77 -8.33 1.99
CA ALA A 123 21.73 -8.32 0.88
C ALA A 123 21.48 -7.17 -0.11
N GLU A 124 20.21 -6.78 -0.30
CA GLU A 124 19.80 -5.59 -1.05
C GLU A 124 20.06 -4.26 -0.30
N GLY A 125 20.57 -4.30 0.93
CA GLY A 125 20.92 -3.12 1.73
C GLY A 125 19.79 -2.59 2.62
N PHE A 126 18.66 -3.29 2.73
CA PHE A 126 17.57 -2.88 3.62
C PHE A 126 17.84 -3.30 5.07
N SER A 127 17.52 -2.42 6.01
CA SER A 127 17.70 -2.69 7.43
C SER A 127 16.67 -3.68 7.99
N LEU A 128 17.09 -4.40 9.04
CA LEU A 128 16.24 -5.27 9.86
C LEU A 128 14.93 -4.59 10.29
N PRO A 129 13.88 -5.38 10.57
CA PRO A 129 12.62 -4.82 11.01
C PRO A 129 12.82 -4.09 12.34
N SER A 130 12.26 -2.88 12.43
CA SER A 130 12.20 -2.12 13.68
C SER A 130 10.76 -2.14 14.18
N ILE A 131 10.58 -2.56 15.43
CA ILE A 131 9.27 -2.61 16.09
C ILE A 131 9.15 -1.34 16.93
N SER A 132 8.36 -0.38 16.47
CA SER A 132 7.88 0.75 17.26
C SER A 132 6.36 0.79 17.13
N LYS A 133 5.67 1.07 18.24
CA LYS A 133 4.22 1.25 18.26
C LYS A 133 3.77 2.38 17.32
N GLU A 134 4.64 3.37 17.13
CA GLU A 134 4.40 4.52 16.25
C GLU A 134 4.36 4.15 14.76
N TYR A 135 4.91 2.99 14.37
CA TYR A 135 4.94 2.57 12.97
C TYR A 135 3.67 1.84 12.52
N GLY A 136 2.83 1.39 13.47
CA GLY A 136 1.63 0.61 13.19
C GLY A 136 1.63 -0.79 13.81
N ASN A 137 0.70 -1.62 13.34
CA ASN A 137 0.48 -2.96 13.86
C ASN A 137 1.37 -3.99 13.14
N ILE A 138 2.28 -4.61 13.89
CA ILE A 138 3.17 -5.64 13.35
C ILE A 138 2.44 -6.88 12.81
N SER A 139 1.17 -7.13 13.11
CA SER A 139 0.46 -8.30 12.58
C SER A 139 -0.33 -8.03 11.31
N GLN A 140 -0.44 -6.78 10.87
CA GLN A 140 -1.34 -6.40 9.78
C GLN A 140 -0.78 -6.83 8.41
N MET A 141 -1.61 -7.36 7.52
CA MET A 141 -1.18 -7.75 6.17
C MET A 141 -1.26 -6.57 5.19
N PRO A 142 -0.32 -6.45 4.24
CA PRO A 142 -0.39 -5.48 3.16
C PRO A 142 -1.34 -5.93 2.05
N GLY A 143 -1.72 -4.99 1.19
CA GLY A 143 -2.60 -5.23 0.05
C GLY A 143 -2.47 -4.14 -0.99
N VAL A 144 -2.81 -4.46 -2.24
CA VAL A 144 -2.85 -3.50 -3.35
C VAL A 144 -4.20 -3.61 -4.03
N PHE A 145 -4.83 -2.48 -4.31
CA PHE A 145 -6.15 -2.42 -4.94
C PHE A 145 -6.17 -1.35 -6.02
N ILE A 146 -6.97 -1.55 -7.06
CA ILE A 146 -7.32 -0.50 -8.02
C ILE A 146 -8.76 -0.10 -7.75
N LEU A 147 -8.95 1.16 -7.38
CA LEU A 147 -10.22 1.81 -7.11
C LEU A 147 -10.53 2.77 -8.27
N GLU A 148 -11.68 2.63 -8.91
CA GLU A 148 -12.13 3.51 -9.98
C GLU A 148 -13.63 3.72 -9.87
N ALA A 149 -14.07 4.98 -9.94
CA ALA A 149 -15.46 5.39 -9.81
C ALA A 149 -16.17 4.81 -8.57
N GLY A 150 -15.46 4.69 -7.44
CA GLY A 150 -15.97 4.09 -6.21
C GLY A 150 -16.04 2.55 -6.20
N GLU A 151 -15.49 1.88 -7.21
CA GLU A 151 -15.48 0.43 -7.32
C GLU A 151 -14.06 -0.14 -7.28
N ILE A 152 -13.86 -1.23 -6.52
CA ILE A 152 -12.63 -2.02 -6.61
C ILE A 152 -12.69 -2.85 -7.90
N LYS A 153 -11.82 -2.52 -8.85
CA LYS A 153 -11.66 -3.22 -10.14
C LYS A 153 -10.70 -4.40 -10.04
N LEU A 154 -9.64 -4.27 -9.23
CA LEU A 154 -8.63 -5.32 -9.04
C LEU A 154 -8.14 -5.32 -7.58
N ALA A 155 -7.89 -6.52 -7.04
CA ALA A 155 -7.33 -6.70 -5.70
C ALA A 155 -6.16 -7.71 -5.73
N PHE A 156 -5.01 -7.31 -5.18
CA PHE A 156 -3.86 -8.15 -4.93
C PHE A 156 -3.62 -8.23 -3.41
N ILE A 157 -3.95 -9.38 -2.83
CA ILE A 157 -3.81 -9.65 -1.39
C ILE A 157 -2.62 -10.57 -1.19
N HIS A 158 -1.65 -10.11 -0.40
CA HIS A 158 -0.42 -10.85 -0.15
C HIS A 158 -0.70 -12.13 0.65
N SER A 159 -0.16 -13.25 0.20
CA SER A 159 -0.25 -14.55 0.87
C SER A 159 0.70 -14.65 2.08
N PHE A 160 1.82 -13.93 2.06
CA PHE A 160 2.82 -13.87 3.14
C PHE A 160 3.58 -12.54 3.13
N ALA A 161 4.18 -12.17 4.27
CA ALA A 161 4.75 -10.82 4.48
C ALA A 161 5.92 -10.44 3.54
N ALA A 162 6.59 -11.42 2.93
CA ALA A 162 7.73 -11.23 2.04
C ALA A 162 7.38 -11.27 0.55
N GLU A 163 6.10 -11.45 0.21
CA GLU A 163 5.65 -11.34 -1.17
C GLU A 163 5.77 -9.87 -1.63
N ARG A 164 6.28 -9.67 -2.85
CA ARG A 164 6.41 -8.34 -3.46
C ARG A 164 5.32 -8.20 -4.51
N ALA A 165 4.55 -7.12 -4.42
CA ALA A 165 3.64 -6.74 -5.50
C ALA A 165 4.43 -6.24 -6.70
N ASP A 166 4.08 -6.73 -7.89
CA ASP A 166 4.56 -6.18 -9.15
C ASP A 166 3.50 -5.19 -9.67
N TYR A 167 3.73 -3.90 -9.39
CA TYR A 167 2.74 -2.86 -9.68
C TYR A 167 2.45 -2.73 -11.17
N LEU A 168 3.48 -2.85 -12.02
CA LEU A 168 3.30 -2.72 -13.47
C LEU A 168 2.52 -3.89 -14.02
N LYS A 169 2.73 -5.10 -13.50
CA LYS A 169 1.90 -6.26 -13.85
C LYS A 169 0.45 -6.09 -13.42
N ILE A 170 0.21 -5.61 -12.20
CA ILE A 170 -1.16 -5.34 -11.68
C ILE A 170 -1.87 -4.31 -12.57
N ILE A 171 -1.16 -3.25 -12.96
CA ILE A 171 -1.70 -2.20 -13.84
C ILE A 171 -1.98 -2.75 -15.24
N ALA A 172 -1.06 -3.50 -15.83
CA ALA A 172 -1.25 -4.11 -17.14
C ALA A 172 -2.47 -5.06 -17.15
N GLU A 173 -2.67 -5.82 -16.07
CA GLU A 173 -3.85 -6.66 -15.89
C GLU A 173 -5.14 -5.84 -15.85
N TYR A 174 -5.16 -4.73 -15.11
CA TYR A 174 -6.29 -3.81 -15.07
C TYR A 174 -6.60 -3.19 -16.43
N LEU A 175 -5.60 -2.64 -17.12
CA LEU A 175 -5.81 -2.02 -18.44
C LEU A 175 -6.36 -3.03 -19.46
N ALA A 176 -5.91 -4.28 -19.41
CA ALA A 176 -6.44 -5.35 -20.25
C ALA A 176 -7.89 -5.77 -19.92
N LEU A 177 -8.42 -5.40 -18.75
CA LEU A 177 -9.83 -5.58 -18.40
C LEU A 177 -10.69 -4.44 -18.97
N GLU A 178 -10.18 -3.20 -19.00
CA GLU A 178 -10.90 -2.03 -19.53
C GLU A 178 -11.00 -2.01 -21.06
N GLU A 179 -10.09 -2.70 -21.76
CA GLU A 179 -10.13 -2.82 -23.24
C GLU A 179 -11.17 -3.82 -23.77
N LYS A 180 -11.92 -4.51 -22.92
CA LYS A 180 -12.90 -5.56 -23.29
C LYS A 180 -14.35 -5.10 -23.16
#